data_AF-A0A264VZD0-F1
#
_entry.id   AF-A0A264VZD0-F1
#
_cell.length_a   1.000
_cell.length_b   1.000
_cell.length_c   1.000
_cell.angle_alpha   90.00
_cell.angle_beta   90.00
_cell.angle_gamma   90.00
#
_symmetry.space_group_name_H-M   'P 1'
#
loop_
_entity.id
_entity.type
_entity.pdbx_description
1 polymer ?
#
loop_
_entity_poly.entity_id
_entity_poly.type
_entity_poly.pdbx_seq_one_letter_code
_entity_poly.pdbx_strand_id
1 'polypeptide(L)'
;MESSKYEPISDELKKVKKAGSLRVTFSFQQIEDILGQSLPMSARKYRPWWANNYSQKSRHCQAWLSQNWETESIDFHQERVTFVCVQ
;
A
#
# COMPACT_ATOMS: atom_id res chain seq x y z
N MET A 1 5.72 6.68 -19.89
CA MET A 1 5.33 5.70 -18.85
C MET A 1 5.53 6.41 -17.53
N GLU A 2 4.48 6.97 -16.94
CA GLU A 2 4.60 7.63 -15.63
C GLU A 2 4.75 6.53 -14.58
N SER A 3 5.99 6.21 -14.21
CA SER A 3 6.29 5.37 -13.06
C SER A 3 5.64 6.02 -11.86
N SER A 4 4.56 5.42 -11.37
CA SER A 4 3.87 5.96 -10.22
C SER A 4 4.83 5.89 -9.04
N LYS A 5 4.89 6.95 -8.24
CA LYS A 5 5.75 7.06 -7.05
C LYS A 5 5.67 5.87 -6.08
N TYR A 6 4.63 5.04 -6.22
CA TYR A 6 4.26 3.90 -5.40
C TYR A 6 4.37 2.55 -6.11
N GLU A 7 4.91 2.50 -7.33
CA GLU A 7 5.16 1.28 -8.11
C GLU A 7 5.94 0.18 -7.36
N PRO A 8 6.96 0.46 -6.52
CA PRO A 8 7.65 -0.62 -5.80
C PRO A 8 6.76 -1.33 -4.77
N ILE A 9 5.72 -0.68 -4.24
CA ILE A 9 4.71 -1.35 -3.41
C ILE A 9 3.95 -2.39 -4.24
N SER A 10 3.59 -2.04 -5.48
CA SER A 10 2.91 -2.97 -6.39
C SER A 10 3.76 -4.22 -6.67
N ASP A 11 5.06 -4.05 -6.89
CA ASP A 11 5.98 -5.16 -7.13
C ASP A 11 6.09 -6.09 -5.90
N GLU A 12 6.18 -5.51 -4.71
CA GLU A 12 6.22 -6.28 -3.47
C GLU A 12 4.93 -7.07 -3.24
N LEU A 13 3.77 -6.44 -3.40
CA LEU A 13 2.47 -7.12 -3.30
C LEU A 13 2.33 -8.23 -4.34
N LYS A 14 2.88 -8.04 -5.54
CA LYS A 14 2.90 -9.07 -6.58
C LYS A 14 3.79 -10.26 -6.20
N LYS A 15 4.94 -10.03 -5.56
CA LYS A 15 5.80 -11.10 -5.01
C LYS A 15 5.09 -11.87 -3.91
N VAL A 16 4.43 -11.18 -2.98
CA VAL A 16 3.64 -11.79 -1.91
C VAL A 16 2.52 -12.67 -2.49
N LYS A 17 1.78 -12.16 -3.48
CA LYS A 17 0.74 -12.93 -4.18
C LYS A 17 1.31 -14.17 -4.85
N LYS A 18 2.46 -14.03 -5.52
CA LYS A 18 3.17 -15.13 -6.18
C LYS A 18 3.68 -16.18 -5.19
N ALA A 19 4.00 -15.77 -3.96
CA ALA A 19 4.36 -16.68 -2.88
C ALA A 19 3.15 -17.43 -2.27
N GLY A 20 1.93 -17.16 -2.75
CA GLY A 20 0.70 -17.81 -2.26
C GLY A 20 0.08 -17.13 -1.04
N SER A 21 0.58 -15.96 -0.64
CA SER A 21 0.02 -15.18 0.47
C SER A 21 -1.02 -14.19 -0.06
N LEU A 22 -2.24 -14.26 0.47
CA LEU A 22 -3.33 -13.33 0.15
C LEU A 22 -3.45 -12.19 1.16
N ARG A 23 -2.62 -12.18 2.22
CA ARG A 23 -2.64 -11.16 3.26
C ARG A 23 -1.20 -10.85 3.67
N VAL A 24 -0.87 -9.57 3.77
CA VAL A 24 0.45 -9.11 4.21
C VAL A 24 0.31 -7.86 5.05
N THR A 25 1.14 -7.75 6.08
CA THR A 25 1.20 -6.55 6.92
C THR A 25 2.56 -5.91 6.74
N PHE A 26 2.57 -4.64 6.35
CA PHE A 26 3.77 -3.83 6.26
C PHE A 26 3.75 -2.74 7.33
N SER A 27 4.92 -2.49 7.90
CA SER A 27 5.12 -1.30 8.75
C SER A 27 5.34 -0.07 7.88
N PHE A 28 5.01 1.12 8.36
CA PHE A 28 5.27 2.38 7.63
C PHE A 28 6.74 2.49 7.25
N GLN A 29 7.64 2.11 8.18
CA GLN A 29 9.07 2.06 7.90
C GLN A 29 9.45 1.11 6.75
N GLN A 30 8.80 -0.06 6.64
CA GLN A 30 9.05 -0.98 5.54
C GLN A 30 8.56 -0.41 4.21
N ILE A 31 7.40 0.25 4.23
CA ILE A 31 6.88 0.93 3.04
C ILE A 31 7.81 2.07 2.62
N GLU A 32 8.35 2.81 3.58
CA GLU A 32 9.34 3.87 3.32
C GLU A 32 10.63 3.32 2.71
N ASP A 33 11.09 2.17 3.20
CA ASP A 33 12.25 1.46 2.67
C ASP A 33 12.02 0.98 1.23
N ILE A 34 10.88 0.33 0.97
CA ILE A 34 10.45 -0.12 -0.36
C ILE A 34 10.33 1.06 -1.33
N LEU A 35 9.79 2.19 -0.87
CA LEU A 35 9.64 3.40 -1.67
C LEU A 35 10.95 4.19 -1.83
N GLY A 36 11.97 3.91 -1.01
CA GLY A 36 13.19 4.71 -0.90
C GLY A 36 12.96 6.14 -0.42
N GLN A 37 11.84 6.40 0.26
CA GLN A 37 11.46 7.74 0.72
C GLN A 37 10.46 7.68 1.88
N SER A 38 10.43 8.73 2.67
CA SER A 38 9.50 8.85 3.79
C SER A 38 8.05 9.03 3.33
N LEU A 39 7.14 8.37 4.02
CA LEU A 39 5.70 8.50 3.82
C LEU A 39 5.29 9.91 4.29
N PRO A 40 4.37 10.57 3.57
CA PRO A 40 3.89 11.87 3.99
C PRO A 40 3.20 11.78 5.35
N MET A 41 3.27 12.85 6.15
CA MET A 41 2.55 12.99 7.42
C MET A 41 1.06 12.61 7.29
N SER A 42 0.47 12.85 6.12
CA SER A 42 -0.91 12.48 5.83
C SER A 42 -1.18 10.97 5.90
N ALA A 43 -0.23 10.13 5.50
CA ALA A 43 -0.34 8.67 5.61
C ALA A 43 -0.35 8.21 7.08
N ARG A 44 0.36 8.94 7.96
CA ARG A 44 0.42 8.65 9.40
C ARG A 44 -0.75 9.24 10.18
N LYS A 45 -1.34 10.33 9.68
CA LYS A 45 -2.39 11.07 10.37
C LYS A 45 -3.81 10.72 9.91
N TYR A 46 -3.97 10.35 8.64
CA TYR A 46 -5.29 10.20 8.03
C TYR A 46 -5.48 8.78 7.48
N ARG A 47 -6.35 8.00 8.14
CA ARG A 47 -6.86 6.72 7.62
C ARG A 47 -7.37 6.78 6.17
N PRO A 48 -8.07 7.85 5.70
CA PRO A 48 -8.50 7.91 4.31
C PRO A 48 -7.35 7.95 3.28
N TRP A 49 -6.11 8.23 3.70
CA TRP A 49 -4.95 8.10 2.82
C TRP A 49 -4.71 6.65 2.38
N TRP A 50 -5.01 5.69 3.26
CA TRP A 50 -4.91 4.26 2.98
C TRP A 50 -6.23 3.65 2.49
N ALA A 51 -7.31 4.43 2.39
CA ALA A 51 -8.58 3.92 1.93
C ALA A 51 -8.50 3.47 0.47
N ASN A 52 -9.32 2.48 0.09
CA ASN A 52 -9.41 1.96 -1.27
C ASN A 52 -10.20 2.94 -2.16
N ASN A 53 -9.65 4.13 -2.40
CA ASN A 53 -10.29 5.13 -3.23
C ASN A 53 -9.94 4.89 -4.71
N TYR A 54 -10.91 4.40 -5.47
CA TYR A 54 -10.81 4.18 -6.91
C TYR A 54 -10.91 5.48 -7.74
N SER A 55 -11.01 6.64 -7.08
CA SER A 55 -11.02 7.93 -7.78
C SER A 55 -9.68 8.20 -8.47
N GLN A 56 -9.72 8.67 -9.71
CA GLN A 56 -8.54 8.99 -10.55
C GLN A 56 -7.57 10.02 -9.93
N LYS A 57 -7.96 10.69 -8.84
CA LYS A 57 -7.10 11.65 -8.12
C LYS A 57 -6.12 10.99 -7.14
N SER A 58 -6.38 9.75 -6.69
CA SER A 58 -5.56 9.06 -5.69
C SER A 58 -4.54 8.12 -6.34
N ARG A 59 -3.44 8.69 -6.85
CA ARG A 59 -2.32 7.94 -7.46
C ARG A 59 -1.61 6.96 -6.52
N HIS A 60 -1.78 7.11 -5.19
CA HIS A 60 -1.20 6.20 -4.19
C HIS A 60 -1.97 4.88 -4.12
N CYS A 61 -3.31 4.93 -4.01
CA CYS A 61 -4.15 3.73 -3.92
C CYS A 61 -4.04 2.84 -5.16
N GLN A 62 -3.86 3.44 -6.34
CA GLN A 62 -3.71 2.71 -7.59
C GLN A 62 -2.55 1.70 -7.55
N ALA A 63 -1.51 1.92 -6.74
CA ALA A 63 -0.39 0.98 -6.66
C ALA A 63 -0.81 -0.42 -6.18
N TRP A 64 -1.62 -0.51 -5.12
CA TRP A 64 -2.11 -1.80 -4.63
C TRP A 64 -3.40 -2.22 -5.34
N LEU A 65 -4.31 -1.29 -5.61
CA LEU A 65 -5.57 -1.56 -6.30
C LEU A 65 -5.35 -2.14 -7.71
N SER A 66 -4.36 -1.66 -8.45
CA SER A 66 -4.01 -2.19 -9.78
C SER A 66 -3.50 -3.64 -9.72
N GLN A 67 -3.08 -4.14 -8.55
CA GLN A 67 -2.65 -5.52 -8.35
C GLN A 67 -3.75 -6.40 -7.76
N ASN A 68 -4.99 -5.90 -7.66
CA ASN A 68 -6.09 -6.53 -6.94
C ASN A 68 -5.75 -6.74 -5.45
N TRP A 69 -5.08 -5.75 -4.85
CA TRP A 69 -4.87 -5.68 -3.42
C TRP A 69 -5.64 -4.48 -2.87
N GLU A 70 -6.10 -4.61 -1.64
CA GLU A 70 -6.86 -3.61 -0.90
C GLU A 70 -6.31 -3.47 0.50
N THR A 71 -6.43 -2.29 1.09
CA THR A 71 -6.12 -2.10 2.51
C THR A 71 -7.25 -2.69 3.35
N GLU A 72 -6.95 -3.67 4.19
CA GLU A 72 -7.88 -4.29 5.14
C GLU A 72 -7.95 -3.46 6.43
N SER A 73 -6.81 -3.11 7.00
CA SER A 73 -6.72 -2.47 8.32
C SER A 73 -5.44 -1.67 8.46
N ILE A 74 -5.50 -0.61 9.26
CA ILE A 74 -4.34 0.21 9.62
C ILE A 74 -4.31 0.33 11.13
N ASP A 75 -3.15 0.10 11.70
CA ASP A 75 -2.83 0.30 13.08
C ASP A 75 -1.88 1.49 13.19
N PHE A 76 -2.38 2.63 13.66
CA PHE A 76 -1.55 3.83 13.86
C PHE A 76 -0.65 3.75 15.09
N HIS A 77 -0.98 2.89 16.07
CA HIS A 77 -0.15 2.72 17.26
C HIS A 77 1.12 1.95 16.93
N GLN A 78 0.99 0.92 16.09
CA GLN A 78 2.11 0.11 15.61
C GLN A 78 2.67 0.60 14.28
N GLU A 79 2.05 1.63 13.68
CA GLU A 79 2.38 2.16 12.36
C GLU A 79 2.43 1.06 11.29
N ARG A 80 1.37 0.25 11.24
CA ARG A 80 1.25 -0.91 10.36
C ARG A 80 0.00 -0.82 9.51
N VAL A 81 0.10 -1.32 8.29
CA VAL A 81 -1.01 -1.47 7.37
C VAL A 81 -1.06 -2.91 6.87
N THR A 82 -2.25 -3.49 6.91
CA THR A 82 -2.52 -4.82 6.40
C THR A 82 -3.21 -4.68 5.06
N PHE A 83 -2.62 -5.29 4.04
CA PHE A 83 -3.19 -5.45 2.73
C PHE A 83 -3.74 -6.87 2.56
N VAL A 84 -4.84 -6.97 1.84
CA VAL A 84 -5.46 -8.23 1.45
C VAL A 84 -5.63 -8.25 -0.07
N CYS A 85 -5.29 -9.38 -0.68
CA CYS A 85 -5.57 -9.62 -2.09
C CYS A 85 -7.05 -9.91 -2.21
N VAL A 86 -7.76 -9.07 -2.96
CA VAL A 86 -9.10 -9.36 -3.43
C VAL A 86 -8.95 -10.22 -4.68
N GLN A 87 -9.62 -11.37 -4.70
CA GLN A 87 -9.67 -12.26 -5.85
C GLN A 87 -10.94 -12.04 -6.65
#